data_AF-A0A336LFR4-F1
#
_entry.id   AF-A0A336LFR4-F1
#
_cell.length_a   1.000
_cell.length_b   1.000
_cell.length_c   1.000
_cell.angle_alpha   90.00
_cell.angle_beta   90.00
_cell.angle_gamma   90.00
#
_symmetry.space_group_name_H-M   'P 1'
#
loop_
_entity.id
_entity.type
_entity.pdbx_description
1 polymer ?
#
loop_
_entity_poly.entity_id
_entity_poly.type
_entity_poly.pdbx_seq_one_letter_code
_entity_poly.pdbx_strand_id
1 'polypeptide(L)'
;IEATKDKKAKTTTSILSIQKPLNDDGGDYYCRVVKQDKSQKFMVIGNVAVKLPAHFAVVEGEKLKLHCIAVGYKPTINWILPDNVTIEDGAIESDDSRISVESEGDIEGNVLVIDPADRKDRGEYICEGRSADETLFRDINDGKRVVTKSYVRVKDKLAALWPFIGICSEVFLLCAIIVIYEKRHAKNAELDDSDTEQSPEQKKGDIDLFN
;
A
#
# COMPACT_ATOMS: atom_id res chain seq x y z
N ILE A 1 42.50 68.88 -24.65
CA ILE A 1 42.62 68.85 -23.18
C ILE A 1 42.62 67.38 -22.79
N GLU A 2 43.69 66.91 -22.18
CA GLU A 2 43.84 65.49 -21.85
C GLU A 2 43.18 65.15 -20.50
N ALA A 3 42.57 63.98 -20.44
CA ALA A 3 42.23 63.30 -19.19
C ALA A 3 42.60 61.82 -19.38
N THR A 4 43.65 61.39 -18.69
CA THR A 4 44.24 60.06 -18.80
C THR A 4 43.32 58.98 -18.19
N LYS A 5 43.59 57.70 -18.53
CA LYS A 5 43.15 56.45 -17.85
C LYS A 5 41.94 56.52 -16.88
N ASP A 6 40.92 55.69 -17.02
CA ASP A 6 41.08 54.26 -17.31
C ASP A 6 39.91 53.63 -18.10
N LYS A 7 40.14 52.41 -18.62
CA LYS A 7 39.11 51.65 -19.33
C LYS A 7 38.02 51.20 -18.35
N LYS A 8 36.96 52.01 -18.20
CA LYS A 8 35.69 51.55 -17.61
C LYS A 8 35.15 50.38 -18.42
N ALA A 9 35.43 49.16 -17.97
CA ALA A 9 34.84 47.96 -18.50
C ALA A 9 33.32 48.05 -18.30
N LYS A 10 32.58 48.31 -19.38
CA LYS A 10 31.12 48.37 -19.36
C LYS A 10 30.59 46.93 -19.28
N THR A 11 30.52 46.41 -18.06
CA THR A 11 30.03 45.05 -17.76
C THR A 11 28.58 44.92 -18.20
N THR A 12 28.37 44.37 -19.40
CA THR A 12 27.04 44.03 -19.90
C THR A 12 26.67 42.64 -19.39
N THR A 13 25.97 42.58 -18.26
CA THR A 13 25.48 41.32 -17.69
C THR A 13 24.36 40.75 -18.56
N SER A 14 24.60 39.62 -19.21
CA SER A 14 23.56 38.84 -19.87
C SER A 14 22.93 37.87 -18.87
N ILE A 15 21.60 37.87 -18.77
CA ILE A 15 20.84 37.03 -17.84
C ILE A 15 19.86 36.17 -18.65
N LEU A 16 19.88 34.86 -18.43
CA LEU A 16 18.82 33.94 -18.86
C LEU A 16 17.88 33.70 -17.67
N SER A 17 16.57 33.71 -17.91
CA SER A 17 15.56 33.43 -16.90
C SER A 17 14.55 32.44 -17.48
N ILE A 18 14.48 31.26 -16.88
CA ILE A 18 13.50 30.21 -17.20
C ILE A 18 12.39 30.31 -16.15
N GLN A 19 11.14 30.45 -16.59
CA GLN A 19 9.99 30.56 -15.69
C GLN A 19 9.21 29.25 -15.68
N LYS A 20 9.00 28.69 -14.48
CA LYS A 20 8.39 27.35 -14.28
C LYS A 20 9.18 26.24 -15.00
N PRO A 21 10.46 26.01 -14.66
CA PRO A 21 11.28 25.01 -15.32
C PRO A 21 10.65 23.61 -15.22
N LEU A 22 10.73 22.88 -16.34
CA LEU A 22 10.34 21.48 -16.49
C LEU A 22 11.58 20.58 -16.43
N ASN A 23 11.37 19.25 -16.43
CA ASN A 23 12.50 18.30 -16.50
C ASN A 23 13.32 18.48 -17.79
N ASP A 24 12.65 18.87 -18.88
CA ASP A 24 13.25 19.08 -20.22
C ASP A 24 14.09 20.38 -20.31
N ASP A 25 13.99 21.27 -19.32
CA ASP A 25 14.92 22.41 -19.14
C ASP A 25 16.24 21.97 -18.45
N GLY A 26 16.39 20.69 -18.11
CA GLY A 26 17.66 20.12 -17.66
C GLY A 26 18.63 19.90 -18.82
N GLY A 27 19.88 20.35 -18.69
CA GLY A 27 20.88 20.17 -19.73
C GLY A 27 22.10 21.08 -19.64
N ASP A 28 22.85 21.13 -20.74
CA ASP A 28 24.09 21.88 -20.86
C ASP A 28 23.87 23.30 -21.42
N TYR A 29 24.06 24.31 -20.58
CA TYR A 29 23.92 25.72 -20.93
C TYR A 29 25.28 26.39 -21.15
N TYR A 30 25.31 27.37 -22.06
CA TYR A 30 26.52 28.04 -22.51
C TYR A 30 26.36 29.57 -22.52
N CYS A 31 27.13 30.27 -21.69
CA CYS A 31 27.28 31.72 -21.78
C CYS A 31 28.45 32.05 -22.71
N ARG A 32 28.17 32.55 -23.93
CA ARG A 32 29.20 32.87 -24.95
C ARG A 32 29.36 34.37 -25.19
N VAL A 33 30.57 34.88 -24.99
CA VAL A 33 30.98 36.25 -25.32
C VAL A 33 31.52 36.28 -26.75
N VAL A 34 30.61 36.44 -27.72
CA VAL A 34 30.90 36.37 -29.17
C VAL A 34 32.09 37.25 -29.59
N LYS A 35 32.23 38.45 -29.00
CA LYS A 35 33.33 39.39 -29.33
C LYS A 35 34.73 38.99 -28.81
N GLN A 36 34.85 37.90 -28.06
CA GLN A 36 36.12 37.39 -27.54
C GLN A 36 36.31 35.89 -27.80
N ASP A 37 35.36 35.25 -28.49
CA ASP A 37 35.23 33.79 -28.65
C ASP A 37 35.48 32.98 -27.37
N LYS A 38 34.92 33.46 -26.26
CA LYS A 38 34.94 32.76 -24.96
C LYS A 38 33.56 32.24 -24.62
N SER A 39 33.48 31.00 -24.16
CA SER A 39 32.25 30.44 -23.59
C SER A 39 32.49 29.76 -22.25
N GLN A 40 31.66 30.08 -21.27
CA GLN A 40 31.53 29.33 -20.02
C GLN A 40 30.39 28.33 -20.15
N LYS A 41 30.65 27.06 -19.84
CA LYS A 41 29.63 26.01 -19.71
C LYS A 41 29.13 25.93 -18.27
N PHE A 42 27.84 25.63 -18.09
CA PHE A 42 27.23 25.27 -16.81
C PHE A 42 26.11 24.26 -17.06
N MET A 43 25.95 23.27 -16.18
CA MET A 43 24.90 22.25 -16.28
C MET A 43 23.74 22.62 -15.37
N VAL A 44 22.51 22.51 -15.88
CA VAL A 44 21.27 22.65 -15.11
C VAL A 44 20.69 21.26 -14.92
N ILE A 45 20.40 20.86 -13.68
CA ILE A 45 19.94 19.52 -13.34
C ILE A 45 18.60 19.57 -12.59
N GLY A 46 17.71 18.64 -12.91
CA GLY A 46 16.47 18.44 -12.17
C GLY A 46 16.76 17.79 -10.81
N ASN A 47 16.24 18.39 -9.74
CA ASN A 47 16.22 17.77 -8.41
C ASN A 47 15.52 16.40 -8.47
N VAL A 48 16.06 15.41 -7.76
CA VAL A 48 15.38 14.12 -7.63
C VAL A 48 14.08 14.27 -6.84
N ALA A 49 13.04 13.59 -7.28
CA ALA A 49 11.77 13.43 -6.59
C ALA A 49 11.21 12.03 -6.82
N VAL A 50 10.62 11.43 -5.78
CA VAL A 50 10.04 10.08 -5.82
C VAL A 50 8.57 10.08 -5.44
N LYS A 51 7.82 9.11 -5.97
CA LYS A 51 6.39 8.93 -5.72
C LYS A 51 6.03 7.45 -5.62
N LEU A 52 5.38 7.10 -4.52
CA LEU A 52 4.86 5.77 -4.20
C LEU A 52 3.37 5.91 -3.76
N PRO A 53 2.47 4.95 -4.01
CA PRO A 53 1.11 5.02 -3.51
C PRO A 53 1.09 4.93 -1.98
N ALA A 54 0.46 5.89 -1.28
CA ALA A 54 0.48 5.98 0.18
C ALA A 54 -0.11 4.75 0.90
N HIS A 55 -1.00 4.01 0.22
CA HIS A 55 -1.55 2.74 0.69
C HIS A 55 -1.53 1.73 -0.45
N PHE A 56 -1.13 0.49 -0.16
CA PHE A 56 -1.22 -0.65 -1.06
C PHE A 56 -1.91 -1.82 -0.36
N ALA A 57 -2.59 -2.68 -1.11
CA ALA A 57 -3.24 -3.87 -0.53
C ALA A 57 -3.13 -5.09 -1.45
N VAL A 58 -2.71 -6.22 -0.87
CA VAL A 58 -2.44 -7.50 -1.53
C VAL A 58 -3.12 -8.63 -0.72
N VAL A 59 -3.47 -9.75 -1.34
CA VAL A 59 -3.95 -10.93 -0.59
C VAL A 59 -2.77 -11.83 -0.22
N GLU A 60 -2.85 -12.44 0.95
CA GLU A 60 -1.97 -13.50 1.42
C GLU A 60 -1.82 -14.62 0.36
N GLY A 61 -0.60 -14.81 -0.13
CA GLY A 61 -0.27 -15.74 -1.21
C GLY A 61 -0.26 -15.15 -2.63
N GLU A 62 -0.47 -13.85 -2.82
CA GLU A 62 -0.30 -13.15 -4.11
C GLU A 62 1.06 -12.44 -4.20
N LYS A 63 1.49 -12.08 -5.42
CA LYS A 63 2.72 -11.31 -5.67
C LYS A 63 2.52 -9.83 -5.30
N LEU A 64 3.21 -9.35 -4.27
CA LEU A 64 3.30 -7.93 -3.94
C LEU A 64 4.29 -7.24 -4.90
N LYS A 65 3.87 -6.11 -5.49
CA LYS A 65 4.72 -5.21 -6.28
C LYS A 65 4.53 -3.76 -5.85
N LEU A 66 5.62 -3.09 -5.51
CA LEU A 66 5.67 -1.65 -5.20
C LEU A 66 6.59 -0.96 -6.22
N HIS A 67 6.00 -0.29 -7.21
CA HIS A 67 6.74 0.54 -8.17
C HIS A 67 6.92 1.95 -7.58
N CYS A 68 8.16 2.36 -7.34
CA CYS A 68 8.51 3.73 -6.97
C CYS A 68 8.88 4.55 -8.21
N ILE A 69 8.06 5.55 -8.54
CA ILE A 69 8.31 6.42 -9.69
C ILE A 69 9.31 7.50 -9.28
N ALA A 70 10.50 7.52 -9.89
CA ALA A 70 11.50 8.57 -9.70
C ALA A 70 11.60 9.49 -10.92
N VAL A 71 11.92 10.77 -10.69
CA VAL A 71 12.28 11.74 -11.73
C VAL A 71 13.44 12.61 -11.23
N GLY A 72 14.29 13.09 -12.14
CA GLY A 72 15.45 13.94 -11.83
C GLY A 72 16.66 13.58 -12.68
N TYR A 73 17.82 14.20 -12.41
CA TYR A 73 19.07 13.81 -13.07
C TYR A 73 19.68 12.57 -12.40
N LYS A 74 19.73 11.46 -13.15
CA LYS A 74 20.28 10.15 -12.72
C LYS A 74 19.79 9.71 -11.32
N PRO A 75 18.48 9.50 -11.12
CA PRO A 75 17.95 9.03 -9.85
C PRO A 75 18.40 7.59 -9.59
N THR A 76 18.77 7.29 -8.35
CA THR A 76 18.90 5.91 -7.84
C THR A 76 17.94 5.70 -6.67
N ILE A 77 17.47 4.46 -6.51
CA ILE A 77 16.43 4.08 -5.55
C ILE A 77 16.98 3.09 -4.53
N ASN A 78 16.84 3.46 -3.25
CA ASN A 78 17.02 2.56 -2.12
C ASN A 78 15.64 2.26 -1.50
N TRP A 79 15.46 1.06 -0.96
CA TRP A 79 14.24 0.66 -0.24
C TRP A 79 14.54 0.43 1.23
N ILE A 80 13.60 0.80 2.11
CA ILE A 80 13.62 0.45 3.53
C ILE A 80 12.34 -0.31 3.85
N LEU A 81 12.51 -1.52 4.39
CA LEU A 81 11.43 -2.46 4.69
C LEU A 81 10.89 -2.25 6.13
N PRO A 82 9.71 -2.79 6.48
CA PRO A 82 9.09 -2.60 7.80
C PRO A 82 9.90 -3.12 9.01
N ASP A 83 10.86 -4.01 8.77
CA ASP A 83 11.82 -4.54 9.74
C ASP A 83 13.09 -3.67 9.87
N ASN A 84 13.20 -2.60 9.07
CA ASN A 84 14.36 -1.73 8.87
C ASN A 84 15.52 -2.39 8.10
N VAL A 85 15.27 -3.47 7.35
CA VAL A 85 16.23 -3.93 6.31
C VAL A 85 16.25 -2.90 5.19
N THR A 86 17.44 -2.42 4.85
CA THR A 86 17.67 -1.53 3.71
C THR A 86 18.16 -2.35 2.50
N ILE A 87 17.69 -1.99 1.32
CA ILE A 87 18.18 -2.49 0.03
C ILE A 87 18.75 -1.27 -0.71
N GLU A 88 20.07 -1.23 -0.89
CA GLU A 88 20.77 -0.12 -1.56
C GLU A 88 21.33 -0.58 -2.91
N ASP A 89 21.20 0.25 -3.95
CA ASP A 89 21.70 -0.01 -5.31
C ASP A 89 21.37 -1.43 -5.85
N GLY A 90 20.20 -1.96 -5.48
CA GLY A 90 19.71 -3.30 -5.86
C GLY A 90 20.28 -4.48 -5.05
N ALA A 91 21.22 -4.26 -4.14
CA ALA A 91 21.79 -5.30 -3.28
C ALA A 91 20.89 -5.58 -2.07
N ILE A 92 20.39 -6.81 -1.96
CA ILE A 92 19.45 -7.24 -0.93
C ILE A 92 20.20 -7.95 0.20
N GLU A 93 20.43 -7.27 1.33
CA GLU A 93 20.98 -7.87 2.56
C GLU A 93 19.87 -8.58 3.38
N SER A 94 19.09 -9.46 2.75
CA SER A 94 18.01 -10.23 3.39
C SER A 94 18.12 -11.72 3.08
N ASP A 95 17.91 -12.54 4.10
CA ASP A 95 17.82 -14.02 4.00
C ASP A 95 16.45 -14.48 3.45
N ASP A 96 15.48 -13.57 3.31
CA ASP A 96 14.14 -13.89 2.81
C ASP A 96 14.10 -13.91 1.28
N SER A 97 14.39 -15.09 0.71
CA SER A 97 14.41 -15.38 -0.73
C SER A 97 13.13 -15.06 -1.54
N ARG A 98 12.02 -14.67 -0.89
CA ARG A 98 10.82 -14.14 -1.57
C ARG A 98 10.99 -12.69 -2.02
N ILE A 99 11.92 -11.97 -1.39
CA ILE A 99 12.16 -10.54 -1.61
C ILE A 99 13.11 -10.38 -2.78
N SER A 100 12.71 -9.58 -3.76
CA SER A 100 13.48 -9.28 -4.96
C SER A 100 13.23 -7.84 -5.38
N VAL A 101 14.12 -7.28 -6.21
CA VAL A 101 13.88 -5.99 -6.85
C VAL A 101 13.96 -6.17 -8.36
N GLU A 102 12.92 -5.71 -9.05
CA GLU A 102 12.83 -5.65 -10.51
C GLU A 102 13.08 -4.20 -10.97
N SER A 103 13.59 -4.02 -12.19
CA SER A 103 13.82 -2.70 -12.81
C SER A 103 12.83 -2.50 -13.97
N GLU A 104 12.10 -1.38 -13.97
CA GLU A 104 11.07 -1.03 -14.95
C GLU A 104 11.35 0.37 -15.53
N GLY A 105 11.89 0.40 -16.75
CA GLY A 105 12.36 1.63 -17.42
C GLY A 105 13.85 1.89 -17.20
N ASP A 106 14.27 3.15 -17.30
CA ASP A 106 15.68 3.58 -17.22
C ASP A 106 16.22 3.71 -15.77
N ILE A 107 15.50 3.18 -14.78
CA ILE A 107 15.82 3.33 -13.35
C ILE A 107 16.01 1.94 -12.76
N GLU A 108 17.23 1.66 -12.30
CA GLU A 108 17.55 0.39 -11.66
C GLU A 108 16.92 0.32 -10.25
N GLY A 109 16.37 -0.85 -9.90
CA GLY A 109 15.83 -1.12 -8.57
C GLY A 109 14.51 -0.42 -8.22
N ASN A 110 13.79 0.15 -9.18
CA ASN A 110 12.60 0.96 -8.91
C ASN A 110 11.32 0.16 -8.58
N VAL A 111 11.32 -1.18 -8.66
CA VAL A 111 10.16 -2.03 -8.30
C VAL A 111 10.54 -3.06 -7.24
N LEU A 112 10.16 -2.82 -5.98
CA LEU A 112 10.28 -3.82 -4.92
C LEU A 112 9.20 -4.90 -5.06
N VAL A 113 9.60 -6.16 -4.88
CA VAL A 113 8.78 -7.34 -5.12
C VAL A 113 8.89 -8.32 -3.96
N ILE A 114 7.74 -8.85 -3.51
CA ILE A 114 7.70 -9.97 -2.56
C ILE A 114 6.73 -11.03 -3.08
N ASP A 115 7.23 -12.25 -3.27
CA ASP A 115 6.47 -13.34 -3.91
C ASP A 115 6.74 -14.69 -3.23
N PRO A 116 5.76 -15.34 -2.58
CA PRO A 116 4.41 -14.85 -2.27
C PRO A 116 4.41 -13.89 -1.07
N ALA A 117 3.45 -12.96 -1.02
CA ALA A 117 3.22 -12.08 0.13
C ALA A 117 2.61 -12.84 1.34
N ASP A 118 3.17 -12.62 2.52
CA ASP A 118 2.78 -13.20 3.81
C ASP A 118 2.26 -12.10 4.76
N ARG A 119 1.47 -12.47 5.78
CA ARG A 119 0.93 -11.53 6.78
C ARG A 119 2.02 -10.71 7.50
N LYS A 120 3.24 -11.26 7.65
CA LYS A 120 4.38 -10.56 8.26
C LYS A 120 4.87 -9.37 7.42
N ASP A 121 4.63 -9.37 6.11
CA ASP A 121 5.01 -8.31 5.17
C ASP A 121 4.08 -7.07 5.26
N ARG A 122 3.18 -7.04 6.26
CA ARG A 122 2.32 -5.89 6.53
C ARG A 122 3.09 -4.83 7.31
N GLY A 123 3.43 -3.71 6.66
CA GLY A 123 4.01 -2.56 7.35
C GLY A 123 4.14 -1.31 6.49
N GLU A 124 4.97 -0.38 6.96
CA GLU A 124 5.35 0.81 6.18
C GLU A 124 6.64 0.51 5.40
N TYR A 125 6.57 0.64 4.08
CA TYR A 125 7.70 0.56 3.17
C TYR A 125 8.09 1.97 2.76
N ILE A 126 9.39 2.25 2.71
CA ILE A 126 9.93 3.54 2.29
C ILE A 126 10.72 3.34 0.99
N CYS A 127 10.44 4.17 -0.01
CA CYS A 127 11.33 4.36 -1.14
C CYS A 127 12.11 5.66 -0.90
N GLU A 128 13.43 5.59 -0.98
CA GLU A 128 14.33 6.73 -0.93
C GLU A 128 14.96 6.94 -2.30
N GLY A 129 14.81 8.15 -2.85
CA GLY A 129 15.51 8.58 -4.06
C GLY A 129 16.67 9.52 -3.74
N ARG A 130 17.84 9.23 -4.31
CA ARG A 130 19.02 10.12 -4.37
C ARG A 130 19.44 10.32 -5.82
N SER A 131 20.42 11.20 -6.07
CA SER A 131 21.09 11.27 -7.37
C SER A 131 22.40 10.48 -7.33
N ALA A 132 22.72 9.76 -8.40
CA ALA A 132 24.00 9.06 -8.54
C ALA A 132 25.23 9.99 -8.57
N ASP A 133 25.03 11.29 -8.86
CA ASP A 133 26.11 12.29 -8.86
C ASP A 133 26.00 13.21 -7.64
N GLU A 134 26.42 12.68 -6.49
CA GLU A 134 26.45 13.38 -5.20
C GLU A 134 27.32 14.65 -5.23
N THR A 135 28.23 14.77 -6.21
CA THR A 135 29.12 15.94 -6.31
C THR A 135 28.40 17.20 -6.78
N LEU A 136 27.33 17.06 -7.57
CA LEU A 136 26.59 18.18 -8.15
C LEU A 136 25.63 18.87 -7.17
N PHE A 137 25.32 18.24 -6.04
CA PHE A 137 24.36 18.75 -5.04
C PHE A 137 25.02 19.27 -3.74
N ARG A 138 26.36 19.32 -3.70
CA ARG A 138 27.19 19.63 -2.51
C ARG A 138 26.92 20.96 -1.80
N ASP A 139 26.32 21.94 -2.48
CA ASP A 139 26.01 23.25 -1.90
C ASP A 139 24.77 23.23 -0.97
N ILE A 140 24.07 22.08 -0.92
CA ILE A 140 23.11 21.75 0.14
C ILE A 140 23.81 20.75 1.08
N ASN A 141 23.81 21.03 2.39
CA ASN A 141 24.55 20.24 3.41
C ASN A 141 24.02 18.81 3.64
N ASP A 142 23.08 18.35 2.82
CA ASP A 142 22.58 17.00 2.77
C ASP A 142 22.38 16.64 1.30
N GLY A 143 22.90 15.48 0.88
CA GLY A 143 22.88 14.99 -0.51
C GLY A 143 21.46 14.57 -0.86
N LYS A 144 20.61 15.56 -1.11
CA LYS A 144 19.16 15.58 -0.84
C LYS A 144 18.43 14.25 -1.12
N ARG A 145 18.39 13.40 -0.10
CA ARG A 145 17.55 12.20 -0.04
C ARG A 145 16.08 12.64 -0.03
N VAL A 146 15.27 12.09 -0.92
CA VAL A 146 13.83 12.31 -0.96
C VAL A 146 13.14 11.00 -0.65
N VAL A 147 12.44 10.94 0.48
CA VAL A 147 11.73 9.74 0.93
C VAL A 147 10.23 9.83 0.65
N THR A 148 9.64 8.70 0.27
CA THR A 148 8.20 8.53 0.10
C THR A 148 7.76 7.20 0.73
N LYS A 149 6.56 7.16 1.32
CA LYS A 149 6.11 6.08 2.21
C LYS A 149 4.84 5.42 1.69
N SER A 150 4.75 4.10 1.81
CA SER A 150 3.58 3.30 1.49
C SER A 150 3.25 2.35 2.64
N TYR A 151 2.01 2.39 3.12
CA TYR A 151 1.51 1.39 4.06
C TYR A 151 0.90 0.19 3.30
N VAL A 152 1.57 -0.96 3.37
CA VAL A 152 1.11 -2.21 2.78
C VAL A 152 0.17 -2.92 3.74
N ARG A 153 -1.03 -3.25 3.25
CA ARG A 153 -1.99 -4.12 3.95
C ARG A 153 -2.15 -5.46 3.23
N VAL A 154 -1.59 -6.51 3.84
CA VAL A 154 -1.91 -7.89 3.47
C VAL A 154 -3.32 -8.24 3.98
N LYS A 155 -4.12 -8.94 3.15
CA LYS A 155 -5.47 -9.42 3.45
C LYS A 155 -5.49 -10.94 3.58
N ASP A 156 -6.20 -11.47 4.56
CA ASP A 156 -6.42 -12.90 4.75
C ASP A 156 -7.01 -13.57 3.50
N LYS A 157 -6.36 -14.64 3.02
CA LYS A 157 -6.82 -15.43 1.86
C LYS A 157 -8.22 -16.02 2.06
N LEU A 158 -8.58 -16.29 3.32
CA LEU A 158 -9.86 -16.89 3.72
C LEU A 158 -10.86 -15.88 4.30
N ALA A 159 -10.63 -14.55 4.19
CA ALA A 159 -11.56 -13.53 4.70
C ALA A 159 -13.00 -13.74 4.20
N ALA A 160 -13.16 -14.06 2.92
CA ALA A 160 -14.46 -14.28 2.28
C ALA A 160 -15.16 -15.58 2.72
N LEU A 161 -14.45 -16.54 3.33
CA LEU A 161 -15.03 -17.81 3.76
C LEU A 161 -15.85 -17.67 5.07
N TRP A 162 -15.44 -16.75 5.96
CA TRP A 162 -16.10 -16.55 7.26
C TRP A 162 -17.60 -16.18 7.15
N PRO A 163 -18.03 -15.26 6.26
CA PRO A 163 -19.45 -15.04 5.99
C PRO A 163 -20.22 -16.30 5.58
N PHE A 164 -19.65 -17.14 4.69
CA PHE A 164 -20.30 -18.38 4.26
C PHE A 164 -20.39 -19.41 5.39
N ILE A 165 -19.36 -19.54 6.24
CA ILE A 165 -19.40 -20.38 7.45
C ILE A 165 -20.50 -19.88 8.41
N GLY A 166 -20.66 -18.56 8.56
CA GLY A 166 -21.76 -17.96 9.31
C GLY A 166 -23.13 -18.41 8.81
N ILE A 167 -23.41 -18.16 7.53
CA ILE A 167 -24.68 -18.54 6.87
C ILE A 167 -24.95 -20.05 6.98
N CYS A 168 -23.95 -20.88 6.72
CA CYS A 168 -24.08 -22.33 6.86
C CYS A 168 -24.41 -22.74 8.31
N SER A 169 -23.76 -22.14 9.31
CA SER A 169 -24.00 -22.47 10.72
C SER A 169 -25.40 -22.05 11.20
N GLU A 170 -25.93 -20.93 10.70
CA GLU A 170 -27.33 -20.52 10.93
C GLU A 170 -28.31 -21.55 10.36
N VAL A 171 -28.13 -21.98 9.10
CA VAL A 171 -28.97 -23.01 8.47
C VAL A 171 -28.91 -24.34 9.24
N PHE A 172 -27.72 -24.80 9.65
CA PHE A 172 -27.58 -26.01 10.45
C PHE A 172 -28.28 -25.91 11.81
N LEU A 173 -28.20 -24.76 12.49
CA LEU A 173 -28.91 -24.52 13.76
C LEU A 173 -30.43 -24.53 13.58
N LEU A 174 -30.95 -23.89 12.54
CA LEU A 174 -32.39 -23.88 12.22
C LEU A 174 -32.91 -25.30 11.92
N CYS A 175 -32.20 -26.07 11.08
CA CYS A 175 -32.54 -27.47 10.82
C CYS A 175 -32.51 -28.33 12.08
N ALA A 176 -31.51 -28.15 12.96
CA ALA A 176 -31.44 -28.89 14.22
C ALA A 176 -32.61 -28.56 15.17
N ILE A 177 -33.00 -27.29 15.27
CA ILE A 177 -34.15 -26.84 16.08
C ILE A 177 -35.45 -27.45 15.55
N ILE A 178 -35.67 -27.45 14.23
CA ILE A 178 -36.86 -28.03 13.59
C ILE A 178 -36.93 -29.54 13.89
N VAL A 179 -35.86 -30.30 13.66
CA VAL A 179 -35.82 -31.75 13.92
C VAL A 179 -36.04 -32.08 15.41
N ILE A 180 -35.52 -31.27 16.33
CA ILE A 180 -35.78 -31.43 17.77
C ILE A 180 -37.24 -31.11 18.11
N TYR A 181 -37.82 -30.08 17.51
CA TYR A 181 -39.23 -29.72 17.68
C TYR A 181 -40.16 -30.82 17.17
N GLU A 182 -39.97 -31.29 15.93
CA GLU A 182 -40.75 -32.38 15.33
C GLU A 182 -40.65 -33.67 16.15
N LYS A 183 -39.43 -34.08 16.54
CA LYS A 183 -39.21 -35.28 17.35
C LYS A 183 -39.84 -35.18 18.74
N ARG A 184 -39.88 -33.99 19.34
CA ARG A 184 -40.58 -33.73 20.60
C ARG A 184 -42.10 -33.71 20.40
N HIS A 185 -42.59 -33.10 19.33
CA HIS A 185 -44.01 -33.04 19.01
C HIS A 185 -44.60 -34.44 18.77
N ALA A 186 -43.92 -35.26 17.96
CA ALA A 186 -44.33 -36.64 17.72
C ALA A 186 -44.44 -37.45 19.02
N LYS A 187 -43.41 -37.38 19.89
CA LYS A 187 -43.44 -38.06 21.20
C LYS A 187 -44.52 -37.50 22.14
N ASN A 188 -44.84 -36.21 22.06
CA ASN A 188 -45.89 -35.61 22.87
C ASN A 188 -47.29 -36.05 22.39
N ALA A 189 -47.54 -36.11 21.08
CA ALA A 189 -48.81 -36.55 20.53
C ALA A 189 -49.12 -38.02 20.88
N GLU A 190 -48.10 -38.89 20.82
CA GLU A 190 -48.18 -40.31 21.21
C GLU A 190 -48.53 -40.55 22.70
N LEU A 191 -48.49 -39.49 23.54
CA LEU A 191 -48.89 -39.54 24.95
C LEU A 191 -50.31 -39.00 25.19
N ASP A 192 -50.82 -38.12 24.33
CA ASP A 192 -52.14 -37.45 24.49
C ASP A 192 -53.29 -38.39 24.12
N ASP A 193 -53.08 -39.27 23.12
CA ASP A 193 -54.04 -40.31 22.69
C ASP A 193 -54.26 -41.43 23.74
N SER A 194 -53.46 -41.49 24.82
CA SER A 194 -53.52 -42.59 25.80
C SER A 194 -54.47 -42.37 26.99
N ASP A 195 -54.91 -41.14 27.25
CA ASP A 195 -55.62 -40.75 28.50
C ASP A 195 -57.14 -40.54 28.33
N THR A 196 -57.73 -40.93 27.18
CA THR A 196 -59.16 -40.65 26.87
C THR A 196 -60.16 -41.77 27.23
N GLU A 197 -59.74 -42.97 27.65
CA GLU A 197 -60.64 -44.05 28.08
C GLU A 197 -60.87 -44.12 29.60
N GLN A 198 -61.68 -43.20 30.15
CA GLN A 198 -62.42 -43.51 31.39
C GLN A 198 -63.70 -42.67 31.56
N SER A 199 -64.86 -43.33 31.53
CA SER A 199 -66.17 -42.74 31.85
C SER A 199 -66.94 -43.67 32.79
N PRO A 200 -67.16 -43.29 34.07
CA PRO A 200 -67.89 -44.13 35.02
C PRO A 200 -69.41 -43.89 34.96
N GLU A 201 -70.18 -44.93 34.65
CA GLU A 201 -71.65 -44.89 34.71
C GLU A 201 -72.17 -44.62 36.13
N GLN A 202 -73.02 -43.60 36.29
CA GLN A 202 -73.73 -43.35 37.53
C GLN A 202 -74.91 -44.32 37.70
N LYS A 203 -74.97 -45.04 38.83
CA LYS A 203 -76.10 -45.92 39.17
C LYS A 203 -77.03 -45.30 40.23
N LYS A 204 -78.31 -45.65 40.14
CA LYS A 204 -79.46 -44.97 40.77
C LYS A 204 -79.82 -45.50 42.16
N GLY A 205 -80.24 -44.59 43.05
CA GLY A 205 -80.92 -44.77 44.34
C GLY A 205 -81.11 -43.38 44.98
N ASP A 206 -82.26 -42.70 45.03
CA ASP A 206 -83.66 -43.04 45.36
C ASP A 206 -83.94 -42.98 46.89
N ILE A 207 -85.14 -42.54 47.30
CA ILE A 207 -85.59 -42.18 48.68
C ILE A 207 -84.96 -40.84 49.20
N ASP A 208 -85.64 -39.85 49.80
CA ASP A 208 -87.05 -39.34 49.83
C ASP A 208 -86.94 -37.82 50.23
N LEU A 209 -87.68 -37.07 51.08
CA LEU A 209 -88.85 -37.28 51.98
C LEU A 209 -89.48 -35.91 52.42
N PHE A 210 -90.64 -35.54 51.83
CA PHE A 210 -91.54 -34.40 52.24
C PHE A 210 -90.89 -32.98 52.12
N ASN A 211 -91.63 -31.86 52.07
CA ASN A 211 -93.04 -31.55 52.40
C ASN A 211 -93.59 -30.43 51.49
#